data_AF-A0A0C3PFY1-F1
#
_entry.id   AF-A0A0C3PFY1-F1
#
_cell.length_a   1.000
_cell.length_b   1.000
_cell.length_c   1.000
_cell.angle_alpha   90.00
_cell.angle_beta   90.00
_cell.angle_gamma   90.00
#
_symmetry.space_group_name_H-M   'P 1'
#
loop_
_entity.id
_entity.type
_entity.pdbx_description
1 polymer ?
#
loop_
_entity_poly.entity_id
_entity_poly.type
_entity_poly.pdbx_seq_one_letter_code
_entity_poly.pdbx_strand_id
1 'polypeptide(L)'
;MKSFTAVIALFSAAACVSAAPTAFPTASNDIYRPTGVFQPGTLPGLYTHHVALDGTVHTEYHGEMNTTVPVSGTKPAKRGSTGVHCSNLSFSASDASAAAQGLANSFNSQPQFYHAISYSSGSATAYGCDYGNGQRMSSVEYMGYFNDVSFDCGSTKEGWYSLPDAKASYGVTTAGNGFC
;
A
#
# COMPACT_ATOMS: atom_id res chain seq x y z
N MET A 1 65.11 28.55 57.16
CA MET A 1 65.10 28.66 55.68
C MET A 1 64.99 27.26 55.09
N LYS A 2 63.85 26.92 54.48
CA LYS A 2 63.64 25.84 53.51
C LYS A 2 62.19 25.93 53.05
N SER A 3 62.00 26.58 51.90
CA SER A 3 60.73 26.76 51.21
C SER A 3 60.21 25.42 50.70
N PHE A 4 58.91 25.16 50.87
CA PHE A 4 58.21 24.09 50.17
C PHE A 4 57.21 24.72 49.20
N THR A 5 57.46 24.48 47.92
CA THR A 5 56.71 24.92 46.75
C THR A 5 55.37 24.20 46.71
N ALA A 6 54.27 24.94 46.77
CA ALA A 6 52.91 24.43 46.55
C ALA A 6 52.66 24.30 45.04
N VAL A 7 52.38 23.09 44.57
CA VAL A 7 51.92 22.82 43.19
C VAL A 7 50.41 23.00 43.16
N ILE A 8 49.95 24.06 42.49
CA ILE A 8 48.53 24.29 42.22
C ILE A 8 48.15 23.47 40.99
N ALA A 9 47.36 22.41 41.19
CA ALA A 9 46.77 21.63 40.11
C ALA A 9 45.50 22.35 39.59
N LEU A 10 45.53 22.81 38.34
CA LEU A 10 44.37 23.29 37.60
C LEU A 10 43.48 22.11 37.22
N PHE A 11 42.32 21.98 37.86
CA PHE A 11 41.24 21.10 37.39
C PHE A 11 40.52 21.77 36.22
N SER A 12 40.81 21.33 35.00
CA SER A 12 39.98 21.62 33.83
C SER A 12 38.67 20.86 33.95
N ALA A 13 37.59 21.57 34.32
CA ALA A 13 36.24 21.03 34.20
C ALA A 13 35.88 20.92 32.72
N ALA A 14 36.02 19.71 32.16
CA ALA A 14 35.43 19.39 30.87
C ALA A 14 33.90 19.37 31.04
N ALA A 15 33.23 20.39 30.51
CA ALA A 15 31.79 20.38 30.37
C ALA A 15 31.41 19.30 29.35
N CYS A 16 31.07 18.11 29.85
CA CYS A 16 30.41 17.08 29.05
C CYS A 16 29.01 17.60 28.71
N VAL A 17 28.88 18.28 27.58
CA VAL A 17 27.58 18.51 26.94
C VAL A 17 27.10 17.14 26.51
N SER A 18 26.27 16.51 27.34
CA SER A 18 25.47 15.35 26.94
C SER A 18 24.47 15.85 25.89
N ALA A 19 24.88 15.81 24.63
CA ALA A 19 23.94 15.87 23.52
C ALA A 19 22.99 14.68 23.70
N ALA A 20 21.78 14.96 24.18
CA ALA A 20 20.70 14.00 24.08
C ALA A 20 20.66 13.54 22.61
N PRO A 21 20.55 12.23 22.33
CA PRO A 21 20.33 11.80 20.96
C PRO A 21 19.05 12.48 20.50
N THR A 22 19.19 13.47 19.62
CA THR A 22 18.09 13.97 18.81
C THR A 22 17.51 12.73 18.17
N ALA A 23 16.30 12.36 18.58
CA ALA A 23 15.53 11.33 17.92
C ALA A 23 15.63 11.62 16.43
N PHE A 24 16.32 10.74 15.70
CA PHE A 24 16.22 10.75 14.26
C PHE A 24 14.73 10.66 13.95
N PRO A 25 14.17 11.51 13.08
CA PRO A 25 12.82 11.27 12.61
C PRO A 25 12.81 9.83 12.09
N THR A 26 12.01 8.99 12.74
CA THR A 26 11.61 7.69 12.21
C THR A 26 11.25 7.92 10.76
N ALA A 27 11.89 7.21 9.85
CA ALA A 27 11.68 7.35 8.42
C ALA A 27 10.18 7.31 8.11
N SER A 28 9.57 8.49 7.94
CA SER A 28 8.30 8.65 7.26
C SER A 28 8.63 8.75 5.79
N ASN A 29 8.99 7.61 5.20
CA ASN A 29 9.32 7.51 3.79
C ASN A 29 8.34 6.57 3.14
N ASP A 30 7.10 7.05 3.00
CA ASP A 30 6.36 6.96 1.75
C ASP A 30 5.06 7.74 1.97
N ILE A 31 4.94 8.89 1.30
CA ILE A 31 3.68 9.63 1.28
C ILE A 31 2.70 8.74 0.52
N TYR A 32 1.85 8.04 1.25
CA TYR A 32 0.69 7.36 0.72
C TYR A 32 -0.14 8.38 -0.08
N ARG A 33 -0.19 8.20 -1.40
CA ARG A 33 -1.06 8.98 -2.29
C ARG A 33 -2.11 8.03 -2.81
N PRO A 34 -3.27 7.91 -2.11
CA PRO A 34 -4.31 6.98 -2.49
C PRO A 34 -4.70 7.17 -3.96
N THR A 35 -4.58 6.10 -4.74
CA THR A 35 -5.20 5.99 -6.07
C THR A 35 -6.58 5.35 -5.96
N GLY A 36 -7.47 5.64 -6.93
CA GLY A 36 -8.82 5.07 -6.99
C GLY A 36 -9.71 5.36 -5.77
N VAL A 37 -10.46 6.47 -5.78
CA VAL A 37 -11.53 6.72 -4.81
C VAL A 37 -12.87 6.36 -5.45
N PHE A 38 -13.51 5.28 -5.01
CA PHE A 38 -14.82 4.87 -5.53
C PHE A 38 -15.96 5.18 -4.57
N GLN A 39 -16.82 6.14 -4.87
CA GLN A 39 -17.98 6.37 -4.00
C GLN A 39 -18.87 5.11 -3.90
N PRO A 40 -19.50 4.83 -2.74
CA PRO A 40 -20.51 3.79 -2.63
C PRO A 40 -21.56 3.94 -3.73
N GLY A 41 -21.84 2.86 -4.46
CA GLY A 41 -22.76 2.87 -5.63
C GLY A 41 -22.08 3.07 -6.99
N THR A 42 -20.74 3.05 -7.05
CA THR A 42 -20.02 2.88 -8.33
C THR A 42 -20.46 1.56 -9.00
N LEU A 43 -20.62 1.56 -10.33
CA LEU A 43 -20.96 0.37 -11.10
C LEU A 43 -20.00 -0.79 -10.76
N PRO A 44 -20.50 -2.02 -10.59
CA PRO A 44 -19.62 -3.17 -10.50
C PRO A 44 -18.78 -3.33 -11.78
N GLY A 45 -17.53 -3.75 -11.59
CA GLY A 45 -16.66 -4.08 -12.71
C GLY A 45 -15.19 -3.72 -12.51
N LEU A 46 -14.43 -3.93 -13.58
CA LEU A 46 -12.99 -3.76 -13.63
C LEU A 46 -12.61 -2.31 -13.93
N TYR A 47 -11.61 -1.83 -13.22
CA TYR A 47 -11.05 -0.50 -13.39
C TYR A 47 -9.53 -0.54 -13.44
N THR A 48 -8.93 0.36 -14.20
CA THR A 48 -7.50 0.66 -14.14
C THR A 48 -7.28 2.09 -13.69
N HIS A 49 -6.25 2.30 -12.88
CA HIS A 49 -5.94 3.61 -12.31
C HIS A 49 -4.55 4.06 -12.70
N HIS A 50 -4.43 5.33 -13.08
CA HIS A 50 -3.14 5.98 -13.30
C HIS A 50 -3.07 7.34 -12.63
N VAL A 51 -1.88 7.67 -12.14
CA VAL A 51 -1.59 8.99 -11.59
C VAL A 51 -0.89 9.80 -12.67
N ALA A 52 -1.50 10.87 -13.17
CA ALA A 52 -0.85 11.80 -14.08
C ALA A 52 0.31 12.54 -13.38
N LEU A 53 1.19 13.19 -14.15
CA LEU A 53 2.38 13.88 -13.63
C LEU A 53 2.03 15.04 -12.66
N ASP A 54 0.85 15.62 -12.82
CA ASP A 54 0.29 16.65 -11.93
C ASP A 54 -0.27 16.08 -10.60
N GLY A 55 -0.27 14.75 -10.45
CA GLY A 55 -0.83 14.05 -9.31
C GLY A 55 -2.31 13.72 -9.42
N THR A 56 -2.97 14.02 -10.55
CA THR A 56 -4.37 13.71 -10.78
C THR A 56 -4.55 12.21 -11.01
N VAL A 57 -5.54 11.58 -10.36
CA VAL A 57 -5.89 10.18 -10.57
C VAL A 57 -6.90 10.07 -11.71
N HIS A 58 -6.55 9.32 -12.74
CA HIS A 58 -7.46 8.95 -13.82
C HIS A 58 -7.88 7.49 -13.67
N THR A 59 -9.18 7.26 -13.75
CA THR A 59 -9.81 5.95 -13.62
C THR A 59 -10.50 5.62 -14.93
N GLU A 60 -10.20 4.44 -15.48
CA GLU A 60 -10.84 3.91 -16.69
C GLU A 60 -11.68 2.69 -16.33
N TYR A 61 -12.93 2.65 -16.82
CA TYR A 61 -13.87 1.55 -16.59
C TYR A 61 -13.89 0.59 -17.78
N HIS A 62 -13.71 -0.69 -17.49
CA HIS A 62 -13.59 -1.75 -18.49
C HIS A 62 -14.82 -2.67 -18.56
N GLY A 63 -15.85 -2.38 -17.77
CA GLY A 63 -17.02 -3.26 -17.67
C GLY A 63 -16.82 -4.42 -16.70
N GLU A 64 -17.79 -5.33 -16.64
CA GLU A 64 -17.75 -6.48 -15.73
C GLU A 64 -16.73 -7.56 -16.16
N MET A 65 -16.36 -7.61 -17.45
CA MET A 65 -15.34 -8.49 -18.02
C MET A 65 -15.12 -8.11 -19.50
N ASN A 66 -14.29 -7.12 -19.80
CA ASN A 66 -13.64 -7.05 -21.11
C ASN A 66 -12.41 -6.15 -21.10
N THR A 67 -11.47 -6.45 -21.99
CA THR A 67 -10.35 -5.63 -22.48
C THR A 67 -8.99 -5.73 -21.80
N THR A 68 -8.00 -5.99 -22.66
CA THR A 68 -6.58 -5.78 -22.46
C THR A 68 -6.29 -4.30 -22.64
N VAL A 69 -6.11 -3.55 -21.55
CA VAL A 69 -5.82 -2.10 -21.66
C VAL A 69 -4.39 -1.79 -21.22
N PRO A 70 -3.54 -1.30 -22.13
CA PRO A 70 -2.24 -0.75 -21.77
C PRO A 70 -2.44 0.60 -21.08
N VAL A 71 -1.93 0.72 -19.85
CA VAL A 71 -2.12 1.89 -19.00
C VAL A 71 -0.84 2.74 -18.99
N SER A 72 -0.97 4.05 -19.20
CA SER A 72 0.13 5.03 -19.11
C SER A 72 -0.04 5.87 -17.84
N GLY A 73 0.96 5.92 -16.97
CA GLY A 73 0.84 6.61 -15.69
C GLY A 73 2.10 6.72 -14.86
N THR A 74 2.02 7.51 -13.80
CA THR A 74 2.99 7.55 -12.70
C THR A 74 2.68 6.41 -11.74
N LYS A 75 3.73 5.80 -11.19
CA LYS A 75 3.62 4.66 -10.28
C LYS A 75 3.14 5.09 -8.89
N PRO A 76 2.29 4.28 -8.22
CA PRO A 76 1.96 4.52 -6.82
C PRO A 76 3.18 4.36 -5.91
N ALA A 77 3.10 4.88 -4.68
CA ALA A 77 4.17 4.79 -3.69
C ALA A 77 4.26 3.37 -3.10
N LYS A 78 5.49 2.88 -2.90
CA LYS A 78 5.71 1.51 -2.43
C LYS A 78 5.15 1.32 -1.01
N ARG A 79 4.53 0.17 -0.76
CA ARG A 79 4.12 -0.21 0.61
C ARG A 79 5.26 -0.90 1.37
N GLY A 80 5.24 -0.75 2.70
CA GLY A 80 6.31 -1.04 3.66
C GLY A 80 6.77 -2.51 3.75
N SER A 81 6.64 -3.16 4.91
CA SER A 81 7.18 -4.52 5.14
C SER A 81 6.34 -5.62 4.48
N THR A 82 6.97 -6.75 4.14
CA THR A 82 6.29 -7.93 3.59
C THR A 82 5.24 -8.49 4.56
N GLY A 83 4.12 -8.98 4.02
CA GLY A 83 3.08 -9.68 4.78
C GLY A 83 1.74 -8.94 4.81
N VAL A 84 0.84 -9.41 5.68
CA VAL A 84 -0.50 -8.85 5.83
C VAL A 84 -0.49 -7.59 6.70
N HIS A 85 -1.26 -6.60 6.29
CA HIS A 85 -1.51 -5.37 7.00
C HIS A 85 -3.02 -5.12 7.07
N CYS A 86 -3.52 -4.81 8.26
CA CYS A 86 -4.95 -4.64 8.51
C CYS A 86 -5.30 -3.19 8.79
N SER A 87 -6.49 -2.79 8.37
CA SER A 87 -7.13 -1.52 8.69
C SER A 87 -8.36 -1.75 9.56
N ASN A 88 -8.84 -0.70 10.24
CA ASN A 88 -10.04 -0.77 11.07
C ASN A 88 -11.35 -0.56 10.28
N LEU A 89 -11.24 -0.15 9.01
CA LEU A 89 -12.37 0.05 8.11
C LEU A 89 -13.01 -1.29 7.73
N SER A 90 -14.30 -1.24 7.42
CA SER A 90 -15.12 -2.42 7.20
C SER A 90 -16.00 -2.33 5.97
N PHE A 91 -16.40 -3.49 5.47
CA PHE A 91 -17.28 -3.69 4.33
C PHE A 91 -18.10 -4.97 4.53
N SER A 92 -19.04 -5.24 3.63
CA SER A 92 -19.74 -6.53 3.59
C SER A 92 -18.81 -7.66 3.13
N ALA A 93 -18.82 -8.79 3.82
CA ALA A 93 -18.03 -9.97 3.43
C ALA A 93 -18.45 -10.55 2.08
N SER A 94 -19.74 -10.47 1.72
CA SER A 94 -20.24 -10.91 0.42
C SER A 94 -19.68 -10.04 -0.71
N ASP A 95 -19.65 -8.73 -0.48
CA ASP A 95 -19.17 -7.73 -1.44
C ASP A 95 -17.67 -7.87 -1.64
N ALA A 96 -16.91 -8.06 -0.56
CA ALA A 96 -15.48 -8.33 -0.63
C ALA A 96 -15.15 -9.62 -1.38
N SER A 97 -15.91 -10.69 -1.13
CA SER A 97 -15.75 -11.95 -1.85
C SER A 97 -16.07 -11.80 -3.34
N ALA A 98 -17.15 -11.09 -3.68
CA ALA A 98 -17.54 -10.82 -5.06
C ALA A 98 -16.51 -9.94 -5.78
N ALA A 99 -16.01 -8.89 -5.11
CA ALA A 99 -14.96 -8.02 -5.64
C ALA A 99 -13.65 -8.79 -5.87
N ALA A 100 -13.23 -9.61 -4.90
CA ALA A 100 -12.02 -10.42 -5.01
C ALA A 100 -12.13 -11.45 -6.14
N GLN A 101 -13.26 -12.13 -6.28
CA GLN A 101 -13.51 -13.07 -7.38
C GLN A 101 -13.54 -12.36 -8.74
N GLY A 102 -14.19 -11.20 -8.83
CA GLY A 102 -14.22 -10.38 -10.04
C GLY A 102 -12.81 -9.99 -10.50
N LEU A 103 -11.98 -9.51 -9.56
CA LEU A 103 -10.59 -9.19 -9.87
C LEU A 103 -9.77 -10.45 -10.21
N ALA A 104 -9.93 -11.54 -9.45
CA ALA A 104 -9.25 -12.80 -9.72
C ALA A 104 -9.56 -13.34 -11.13
N ASN A 105 -10.81 -13.23 -11.57
CA ASN A 105 -11.23 -13.66 -12.90
C ASN A 105 -10.59 -12.81 -14.01
N SER A 106 -10.36 -11.52 -13.76
CA SER A 106 -9.66 -10.66 -14.72
C SER A 106 -8.22 -11.13 -14.99
N PHE A 107 -7.56 -11.77 -14.03
CA PHE A 107 -6.21 -12.30 -14.22
C PHE A 107 -6.15 -13.56 -15.12
N ASN A 108 -7.28 -14.21 -15.40
CA ASN A 108 -7.33 -15.32 -16.35
C ASN A 108 -7.22 -14.83 -17.81
N SER A 109 -7.82 -13.68 -18.12
CA SER A 109 -7.75 -13.05 -19.45
C SER A 109 -6.57 -12.08 -19.57
N GLN A 110 -6.20 -11.42 -18.47
CA GLN A 110 -5.13 -10.44 -18.41
C GLN A 110 -4.22 -10.73 -17.21
N PRO A 111 -3.22 -11.61 -17.35
CA PRO A 111 -2.34 -11.97 -16.26
C PRO A 111 -1.33 -10.87 -15.93
N GLN A 112 -1.44 -9.68 -16.53
CA GLN A 112 -0.49 -8.59 -16.34
C GLN A 112 -1.18 -7.22 -16.25
N PHE A 113 -0.81 -6.44 -15.25
CA PHE A 113 -1.29 -5.07 -15.06
C PHE A 113 -0.13 -4.12 -14.74
N TYR A 114 -0.38 -2.83 -14.93
CA TYR A 114 0.56 -1.75 -14.64
C TYR A 114 -0.10 -0.75 -13.70
N HIS A 115 0.69 -0.18 -12.78
CA HIS A 115 0.27 0.82 -11.78
C HIS A 115 -0.76 0.31 -10.76
N ALA A 116 -2.03 0.26 -11.12
CA ALA A 116 -3.07 -0.28 -10.25
C ALA A 116 -4.27 -0.80 -11.04
N ILE A 117 -4.83 -1.91 -10.56
CA ILE A 117 -6.02 -2.56 -11.08
C ILE A 117 -6.98 -2.79 -9.93
N SER A 118 -8.29 -2.64 -10.17
CA SER A 118 -9.28 -2.90 -9.14
C SER A 118 -10.58 -3.45 -9.71
N TYR A 119 -11.34 -4.13 -8.86
CA TYR A 119 -12.71 -4.53 -9.13
C TYR A 119 -13.58 -4.12 -7.96
N SER A 120 -14.65 -3.36 -8.24
CA SER A 120 -15.58 -2.90 -7.22
C SER A 120 -16.86 -3.72 -7.22
N SER A 121 -17.37 -4.05 -6.03
CA SER A 121 -18.67 -4.69 -5.83
C SER A 121 -19.28 -4.16 -4.54
N GLY A 122 -20.44 -3.50 -4.63
CA GLY A 122 -21.15 -2.97 -3.46
C GLY A 122 -20.29 -2.07 -2.58
N SER A 123 -20.03 -2.51 -1.35
CA SER A 123 -19.24 -1.80 -0.32
C SER A 123 -17.74 -2.08 -0.34
N ALA A 124 -17.25 -2.94 -1.23
CA ALA A 124 -15.85 -3.36 -1.27
C ALA A 124 -15.20 -3.15 -2.64
N THR A 125 -13.91 -2.83 -2.63
CA THR A 125 -13.06 -2.75 -3.82
C THR A 125 -11.84 -3.63 -3.60
N ALA A 126 -11.70 -4.66 -4.43
CA ALA A 126 -10.53 -5.52 -4.47
C ALA A 126 -9.51 -4.91 -5.43
N TYR A 127 -8.21 -4.98 -5.12
CA TYR A 127 -7.19 -4.26 -5.90
C TYR A 127 -5.84 -4.97 -5.93
N GLY A 128 -5.05 -4.61 -6.95
CA GLY A 128 -3.63 -4.89 -7.08
C GLY A 128 -2.86 -3.62 -7.39
N CYS A 129 -1.72 -3.43 -6.72
CA CYS A 129 -0.81 -2.31 -6.90
C CYS A 129 0.51 -2.80 -7.47
N ASP A 130 1.01 -2.10 -8.48
CA ASP A 130 2.31 -2.27 -9.09
C ASP A 130 3.17 -1.02 -8.85
N TYR A 131 4.14 -1.15 -7.96
CA TYR A 131 5.18 -0.16 -7.69
C TYR A 131 6.43 -0.41 -8.59
N GLY A 132 6.40 -1.47 -9.40
CA GLY A 132 7.45 -1.97 -10.26
C GLY A 132 7.31 -1.52 -11.72
N ASN A 133 7.53 -2.42 -12.68
CA ASN A 133 7.43 -2.15 -14.12
C ASN A 133 6.41 -3.10 -14.76
N GLY A 134 5.30 -3.34 -14.07
CA GLY A 134 4.30 -4.35 -14.38
C GLY A 134 4.36 -5.51 -13.39
N GLN A 135 3.19 -6.01 -13.02
CA GLN A 135 3.03 -7.23 -12.24
C GLN A 135 2.36 -8.29 -13.09
N ARG A 136 2.85 -9.52 -12.97
CA ARG A 136 2.14 -10.69 -13.47
C ARG A 136 1.44 -11.36 -12.29
N MET A 137 0.19 -11.71 -12.47
CA MET A 137 -0.66 -12.28 -11.44
C MET A 137 -1.55 -13.35 -12.05
N SER A 138 -1.80 -14.43 -11.31
CA SER A 138 -2.81 -15.42 -11.65
C SER A 138 -4.01 -15.31 -10.72
N SER A 139 -5.16 -15.80 -11.17
CA SER A 139 -6.38 -15.88 -10.34
C SER A 139 -6.11 -16.60 -9.01
N VAL A 140 -5.37 -17.71 -9.05
CA VAL A 140 -5.05 -18.53 -7.87
C VAL A 140 -4.14 -17.78 -6.89
N GLU A 141 -3.10 -17.14 -7.40
CA GLU A 141 -2.13 -16.40 -6.57
C GLU A 141 -2.80 -15.19 -5.90
N TYR A 142 -3.61 -14.43 -6.64
CA TYR A 142 -4.37 -13.32 -6.08
C TYR A 142 -5.34 -13.79 -4.97
N MET A 143 -6.08 -14.87 -5.21
CA MET A 143 -6.97 -15.44 -4.20
C MET A 143 -6.21 -15.95 -2.98
N GLY A 144 -4.97 -16.41 -3.14
CA GLY A 144 -4.07 -16.71 -2.02
C GLY A 144 -3.85 -15.50 -1.12
N TYR A 145 -3.44 -14.37 -1.70
CA TYR A 145 -3.25 -13.13 -0.92
C TYR A 145 -4.55 -12.61 -0.28
N PHE A 146 -5.67 -12.71 -0.99
CA PHE A 146 -6.97 -12.35 -0.42
C PHE A 146 -7.35 -13.23 0.79
N ASN A 147 -7.07 -14.53 0.72
CA ASN A 147 -7.34 -15.46 1.80
C ASN A 147 -6.44 -15.18 3.01
N ASP A 148 -5.15 -14.89 2.80
CA ASP A 148 -4.23 -14.51 3.88
C ASP A 148 -4.73 -13.24 4.59
N VAL A 149 -5.11 -12.21 3.82
CA VAL A 149 -5.70 -10.97 4.37
C VAL A 149 -7.00 -11.26 5.13
N SER A 150 -7.89 -12.07 4.57
CA SER A 150 -9.17 -12.40 5.21
C SER A 150 -8.99 -13.22 6.49
N PHE A 151 -7.95 -14.06 6.56
CA PHE A 151 -7.61 -14.86 7.72
C PHE A 151 -7.06 -13.98 8.86
N ASP A 152 -6.09 -13.12 8.56
CA ASP A 152 -5.40 -12.31 9.57
C ASP A 152 -6.21 -11.06 9.99
N CYS A 153 -6.86 -10.38 9.04
CA CYS A 153 -7.63 -9.16 9.30
C CYS A 153 -9.12 -9.43 9.60
N GLY A 154 -9.63 -10.60 9.20
CA GLY A 154 -11.04 -10.94 9.22
C GLY A 154 -11.76 -10.57 7.91
N SER A 155 -12.76 -11.36 7.53
CA SER A 155 -13.47 -11.27 6.24
C SER A 155 -14.33 -10.02 6.02
N THR A 156 -14.39 -9.12 7.00
CA THR A 156 -15.18 -7.88 6.96
C THR A 156 -14.32 -6.63 7.14
N LYS A 157 -12.99 -6.79 7.12
CA LYS A 157 -12.03 -5.72 7.38
C LYS A 157 -11.15 -5.47 6.18
N GLU A 158 -10.86 -4.19 5.94
CA GLU A 158 -9.85 -3.80 4.97
C GLU A 158 -8.48 -4.34 5.37
N GLY A 159 -7.74 -4.77 4.36
CA GLY A 159 -6.36 -5.17 4.52
C GLY A 159 -5.69 -5.44 3.19
N TRP A 160 -4.37 -5.61 3.26
CA TRP A 160 -3.56 -5.93 2.08
C TRP A 160 -2.37 -6.79 2.43
N TYR A 161 -1.94 -7.57 1.46
CA TYR A 161 -0.68 -8.27 1.46
C TYR A 161 0.35 -7.42 0.71
N SER A 162 1.50 -7.14 1.34
CA SER A 162 2.59 -6.38 0.73
C SER A 162 3.73 -7.30 0.31
N LEU A 163 4.26 -7.08 -0.90
CA LEU A 163 5.42 -7.76 -1.48
C LEU A 163 6.45 -6.72 -1.94
N PRO A 164 7.27 -6.20 -1.03
CA PRO A 164 8.18 -5.10 -1.30
C PRO A 164 9.23 -5.45 -2.36
N ASP A 165 9.71 -6.70 -2.37
CA ASP A 165 10.71 -7.18 -3.32
C ASP A 165 10.13 -7.34 -4.73
N ALA A 166 8.89 -7.82 -4.82
CA ALA A 166 8.13 -7.85 -6.07
C ALA A 166 7.64 -6.45 -6.48
N LYS A 167 7.75 -5.46 -5.59
CA LYS A 167 7.20 -4.11 -5.75
C LYS A 167 5.69 -4.17 -6.03
N ALA A 168 4.96 -4.96 -5.24
CA ALA A 168 3.52 -5.14 -5.40
C ALA A 168 2.77 -5.14 -4.07
N SER A 169 1.46 -4.95 -4.12
CA SER A 169 0.56 -5.31 -3.02
C SER A 169 -0.84 -5.63 -3.53
N TYR A 170 -1.55 -6.49 -2.82
CA TYR A 170 -2.88 -6.97 -3.20
C TYR A 170 -3.80 -6.90 -1.99
N GLY A 171 -5.05 -6.50 -2.15
CA GLY A 171 -5.92 -6.34 -0.99
C GLY A 171 -7.36 -6.02 -1.35
N VAL A 172 -8.13 -5.72 -0.29
CA VAL A 172 -9.51 -5.27 -0.40
C VAL A 172 -9.68 -4.09 0.54
N THR A 173 -10.30 -3.03 0.04
CA THR A 173 -10.61 -1.82 0.78
C THR A 173 -12.11 -1.53 0.74
N THR A 174 -12.57 -0.67 1.66
CA THR A 174 -13.94 -0.16 1.62
C THR A 174 -14.09 0.78 0.42
N ALA A 175 -15.22 0.69 -0.28
CA ALA A 175 -15.53 1.62 -1.37
C ALA A 175 -15.41 3.08 -0.87
N GLY A 176 -14.57 3.85 -1.54
CA GLY A 176 -14.42 5.28 -1.32
C GLY A 176 -13.23 5.61 -0.44
N ASN A 177 -12.58 4.58 0.09
CA ASN A 177 -11.20 4.68 0.50
C ASN A 177 -10.30 4.52 -0.73
N GLY A 178 -9.18 5.22 -0.74
CA GLY A 178 -8.18 5.00 -1.77
C GLY A 178 -7.35 3.76 -1.48
N PHE A 179 -6.65 3.28 -2.49
CA PHE A 179 -5.74 2.14 -2.45
C PHE A 179 -4.55 2.42 -3.37
N CYS A 180 -3.41 1.77 -3.13
CA CYS A 180 -2.10 2.16 -3.65
C CYS A 180 -1.79 3.65 -3.39
#